data_AF-E8KGW0-F1
#
_entry.id   AF-E8KGW0-F1
#
_cell.length_a   1.000
_cell.length_b   1.000
_cell.length_c   1.000
_cell.angle_alpha   90.00
_cell.angle_beta   90.00
_cell.angle_gamma   90.00
#
_symmetry.space_group_name_H-M   'P 1'
#
loop_
_entity.id
_entity.type
_entity.pdbx_description
1 polymer ?
#
loop_
_entity_poly.entity_id
_entity_poly.type
_entity_poly.pdbx_seq_one_letter_code
_entity_poly.pdbx_strand_id
1 'polypeptide(L)'
;MERSLKGTCIAEFIGTGLIIFFGVGCVAAAQLAGATFGLWEIAIMWGVGVALAVYTTAGVSGAHLNPAVTVALWKFACFDGKKCFLISFLNF
;
A
#
# COMPACT_ATOMS: atom_id res chain seq x y z
N MET A 1 14.54 5.24 -16.53
CA MET A 1 15.26 5.63 -15.31
C MET A 1 15.37 4.40 -14.42
N GLU A 2 16.55 3.78 -14.35
CA GLU A 2 16.83 2.69 -13.39
C GLU A 2 16.70 3.25 -11.96
N ARG A 3 15.59 2.97 -11.29
CA ARG A 3 15.41 3.35 -9.88
C ARG A 3 15.99 2.28 -8.97
N SER A 4 16.75 2.73 -7.96
CA SER A 4 17.38 1.88 -6.95
C SER A 4 16.36 0.98 -6.25
N LEU A 5 16.64 -0.32 -6.21
CA LEU A 5 15.79 -1.32 -5.56
C LEU A 5 15.52 -0.99 -4.08
N LYS A 6 16.53 -0.45 -3.38
CA LYS A 6 16.38 -0.02 -1.98
C LYS A 6 15.34 1.08 -1.84
N GLY A 7 15.36 2.08 -2.73
CA GLY A 7 14.38 3.17 -2.72
C GLY A 7 12.96 2.68 -3.01
N THR A 8 12.82 1.77 -3.97
CA THR A 8 11.53 1.12 -4.27
C THR A 8 11.01 0.33 -3.07
N CYS A 9 11.84 -0.46 -2.39
CA CYS A 9 11.43 -1.21 -1.20
C CYS A 9 11.01 -0.28 -0.06
N ILE A 10 11.78 0.76 0.23
CA ILE A 10 11.43 1.73 1.29
C ILE A 10 10.09 2.42 0.98
N ALA A 11 9.88 2.81 -0.27
CA ALA A 11 8.61 3.41 -0.69
C ALA A 11 7.43 2.44 -0.51
N GLU A 12 7.56 1.19 -0.96
CA GLU A 12 6.52 0.18 -0.79
C GLU A 12 6.23 -0.12 0.69
N PHE A 13 7.26 -0.23 1.53
CA PHE A 13 7.10 -0.40 2.98
C PHE A 13 6.35 0.76 3.64
N ILE A 14 6.74 2.01 3.32
CA ILE A 14 6.07 3.19 3.86
C ILE A 14 4.62 3.27 3.38
N GLY A 15 4.37 3.02 2.09
CA GLY A 15 3.02 3.09 1.53
C GLY A 15 2.11 2.02 2.12
N THR A 16 2.54 0.77 2.20
CA THR A 16 1.76 -0.31 2.81
C THR A 16 1.56 -0.06 4.31
N GLY A 17 2.57 0.47 5.00
CA GLY A 17 2.47 0.92 6.39
C GLY A 17 1.41 2.01 6.58
N LEU A 18 1.30 2.98 5.68
CA LEU A 18 0.28 4.03 5.72
C LEU A 18 -1.14 3.45 5.56
N ILE A 19 -1.33 2.51 4.61
CA ILE A 19 -2.62 1.84 4.40
C ILE A 19 -3.06 1.13 5.70
N ILE A 20 -2.17 0.36 6.30
CA ILE A 20 -2.46 -0.37 7.54
C ILE A 20 -2.67 0.59 8.71
N PHE A 21 -1.86 1.64 8.84
CA PHE A 21 -1.98 2.61 9.92
C PHE A 21 -3.36 3.28 9.94
N PHE A 22 -3.83 3.79 8.80
CA PHE A 22 -5.16 4.41 8.74
C PHE A 22 -6.30 3.40 8.77
N GLY A 23 -6.17 2.30 8.01
CA GLY A 23 -7.19 1.27 7.90
C GLY A 23 -7.44 0.55 9.21
N VAL A 24 -6.38 -0.01 9.82
CA VAL A 24 -6.50 -0.69 11.13
C VAL A 24 -6.73 0.33 12.24
N GLY A 25 -6.18 1.54 12.15
CA GLY A 25 -6.41 2.60 13.12
C GLY A 25 -7.89 2.97 13.27
N CYS A 26 -8.64 3.10 12.17
CA CYS A 26 -10.07 3.40 12.24
C CYS A 26 -10.89 2.23 12.82
N VAL A 27 -10.51 0.98 12.53
CA VAL A 27 -11.13 -0.22 13.11
C VAL A 27 -10.82 -0.32 14.61
N ALA A 28 -9.58 -0.04 15.02
CA ALA A 28 -9.19 0.00 16.42
C ALA A 28 -9.94 1.11 17.17
N ALA A 29 -10.13 2.27 16.56
CA ALA A 29 -10.94 3.34 17.16
C ALA A 29 -12.40 2.91 17.34
N ALA A 30 -12.98 2.19 16.39
CA ALA A 30 -14.34 1.65 16.50
C ALA A 30 -14.47 0.63 17.64
N GLN A 31 -13.52 -0.32 17.71
CA GLN A 31 -13.61 -1.47 18.61
C GLN A 31 -13.10 -1.21 20.02
N LEU A 32 -12.07 -0.37 20.17
CA LEU A 32 -11.37 -0.17 21.44
C LEU A 32 -11.63 1.21 22.06
N ALA A 33 -11.86 2.23 21.23
CA ALA A 33 -12.04 3.61 21.70
C ALA A 33 -13.51 4.08 21.73
N GLY A 34 -14.46 3.21 21.35
CA GLY A 34 -15.90 3.51 21.38
C GLY A 34 -16.36 4.48 20.29
N ALA A 35 -15.57 4.68 19.22
CA ALA A 35 -15.99 5.49 18.09
C ALA A 35 -17.14 4.79 17.33
N THR A 36 -18.19 5.53 17.00
CA THR A 36 -19.28 4.99 16.19
C THR A 36 -19.00 5.25 14.71
N PHE A 37 -18.61 4.21 13.99
CA PHE A 37 -18.43 4.24 12.53
C PHE A 37 -19.33 3.20 11.87
N GLY A 38 -20.04 3.60 10.83
CA GLY A 38 -20.72 2.68 9.94
C GLY A 38 -19.77 2.13 8.87
N LEU A 39 -20.31 1.29 8.00
CA LEU A 39 -19.55 0.68 6.91
C LEU A 39 -18.98 1.73 5.95
N TRP A 40 -19.73 2.79 5.68
CA TRP A 40 -19.32 3.86 4.77
C TRP A 40 -18.12 4.63 5.31
N GLU A 41 -18.15 5.00 6.60
CA GLU A 41 -17.09 5.76 7.26
C GLU A 41 -15.78 4.96 7.31
N ILE A 42 -15.87 3.65 7.59
CA ILE A 42 -14.70 2.77 7.53
C ILE A 42 -14.20 2.68 6.09
N ALA A 43 -15.07 2.43 5.11
CA ALA A 43 -14.67 2.29 3.71
C ALA A 43 -13.97 3.54 3.16
N ILE A 44 -14.48 4.75 3.47
CA ILE A 44 -13.86 5.99 2.99
C ILE A 44 -12.50 6.24 3.67
N MET A 45 -12.33 5.88 4.95
CA MET A 45 -11.05 6.00 5.65
C MET A 45 -9.97 5.08 5.05
N TRP A 46 -10.34 3.84 4.68
CA TRP A 46 -9.46 2.95 3.93
C TRP A 46 -9.12 3.54 2.54
N GLY A 47 -10.12 4.06 1.82
CA GLY A 47 -9.92 4.68 0.50
C GLY A 47 -8.97 5.88 0.54
N VAL A 48 -9.15 6.78 1.51
CA VAL A 48 -8.25 7.93 1.72
C VAL A 48 -6.85 7.47 2.11
N GLY A 49 -6.72 6.46 2.98
CA GLY A 49 -5.43 5.87 3.35
C GLY A 49 -4.66 5.32 2.13
N VAL A 50 -5.35 4.60 1.25
CA VAL A 50 -4.79 4.11 -0.02
C VAL A 50 -4.39 5.26 -0.93
N ALA A 51 -5.24 6.28 -1.12
CA ALA A 51 -4.93 7.42 -1.97
C ALA A 51 -3.66 8.17 -1.47
N LEU A 52 -3.55 8.40 -0.16
CA LEU A 52 -2.37 9.01 0.45
C LEU A 52 -1.10 8.18 0.23
N ALA A 53 -1.19 6.87 0.43
CA ALA A 53 -0.07 5.96 0.20
C ALA A 53 0.38 5.99 -1.28
N VAL A 54 -0.56 6.03 -2.22
CA VAL A 54 -0.27 6.15 -3.66
C VAL A 54 0.42 7.48 -3.97
N TYR A 55 -0.13 8.62 -3.54
CA TYR A 55 0.49 9.93 -3.79
C TYR A 55 1.89 10.06 -3.18
N THR A 56 2.13 9.41 -2.04
CA THR A 56 3.43 9.44 -1.35
C THR A 56 4.48 8.58 -2.06
N THR A 57 4.09 7.47 -2.71
CA THR A 57 5.03 6.43 -3.16
C THR A 57 5.12 6.25 -4.68
N ALA A 58 4.12 6.72 -5.43
CA ALA A 58 4.05 6.56 -6.89
C ALA A 58 5.27 7.15 -7.61
N GLY A 59 5.79 8.27 -7.11
CA GLY A 59 6.99 8.93 -7.64
C GLY A 59 8.27 8.10 -7.50
N VAL A 60 8.29 7.07 -6.64
CA VAL A 60 9.47 6.23 -6.37
C VAL A 60 9.24 4.81 -6.88
N SER A 61 8.25 4.09 -6.35
CA SER A 61 8.03 2.67 -6.65
C SER A 61 7.01 2.40 -7.75
N GLY A 62 6.17 3.39 -8.09
CA GLY A 62 4.95 3.15 -8.87
C GLY A 62 3.74 2.76 -8.03
N ALA A 63 3.88 2.74 -6.69
CA ALA A 63 2.83 2.48 -5.71
C ALA A 63 2.07 1.17 -5.97
N HIS A 64 2.77 0.03 -5.92
CA HIS A 64 2.09 -1.25 -6.05
C HIS A 64 1.28 -1.56 -4.79
N LEU A 65 1.92 -1.40 -3.62
CA LEU A 65 1.34 -1.45 -2.26
C LEU A 65 0.52 -2.72 -1.95
N ASN A 66 0.67 -3.74 -2.79
CA ASN A 66 -0.11 -4.96 -2.78
C ASN A 66 0.62 -6.03 -3.61
N PRO A 67 0.80 -7.25 -3.07
CA PRO A 67 1.39 -8.36 -3.80
C PRO A 67 0.63 -8.74 -5.09
N ALA A 68 -0.70 -8.74 -5.06
CA ALA A 68 -1.53 -9.07 -6.22
C ALA A 68 -1.35 -8.05 -7.36
N VAL A 69 -1.25 -6.76 -7.02
CA VAL A 69 -0.98 -5.69 -8.00
C VAL A 69 0.43 -5.84 -8.57
N THR A 70 1.42 -6.15 -7.73
CA THR A 70 2.81 -6.37 -8.17
C THR A 70 2.91 -7.53 -9.17
N VAL A 71 2.22 -8.64 -8.90
CA VAL A 71 2.18 -9.80 -9.79
C VAL A 71 1.44 -9.48 -11.10
N ALA A 72 0.34 -8.72 -11.05
CA ALA A 72 -0.39 -8.29 -12.23
C ALA A 72 0.49 -7.40 -13.13
N LEU A 73 1.22 -6.44 -12.56
CA LEU A 73 2.12 -5.56 -13.30
C LEU A 73 3.32 -6.32 -13.89
N TRP A 74 3.84 -7.33 -13.19
CA TRP A 74 4.85 -8.24 -13.73
C TRP A 74 4.35 -8.99 -14.96
N LYS A 75 3.14 -9.53 -14.91
CA LYS A 75 2.59 -10.36 -15.98
C LYS A 75 2.08 -9.56 -17.18
N PHE A 76 1.50 -8.38 -16.95
CA PHE A 76 0.74 -7.66 -17.97
C PHE A 76 1.28 -6.26 -18.29
N ALA A 77 2.19 -5.71 -17.48
CA ALA A 77 2.72 -4.34 -17.65
C ALA A 77 4.26 -4.28 -17.74
N CYS A 78 4.90 -5.39 -18.14
CA CYS A 78 6.36 -5.49 -18.34
C CYS A 78 7.20 -5.06 -17.14
N PHE A 79 6.70 -5.26 -15.91
CA PHE A 79 7.47 -4.98 -14.69
C PHE A 79 8.60 -6.01 -14.50
N ASP A 80 9.71 -5.60 -13.91
CA ASP A 80 10.89 -6.46 -13.71
C ASP A 80 10.60 -7.59 -12.71
N GLY A 81 10.60 -8.83 -13.21
CA GLY A 81 10.37 -10.03 -12.41
C GLY A 81 11.36 -10.22 -11.26
N LYS A 82 12.59 -9.69 -11.35
CA LYS A 82 13.55 -9.76 -10.24
C LYS A 82 13.12 -8.93 -9.04
N LYS A 83 12.38 -7.84 -9.28
CA LYS A 83 11.85 -6.95 -8.24
C LYS A 83 10.50 -7.44 -7.72
N CYS A 84 9.76 -8.19 -8.54
CA CYS A 84 8.44 -8.73 -8.21
C CYS A 84 8.44 -9.54 -6.91
N PHE A 85 9.36 -10.49 -6.76
CA PHE A 85 9.42 -11.34 -5.57
C PHE A 85 9.67 -10.53 -4.29
N LEU A 86 10.64 -9.63 -4.32
CA LEU A 86 11.04 -8.85 -3.14
C LEU A 86 9.95 -7.86 -2.69
N ILE A 87 9.30 -7.18 -3.64
CA ILE A 87 8.21 -6.25 -3.35
C ILE A 87 6.96 -7.00 -2.88
N SER A 88 6.66 -8.16 -3.47
CA SER A 88 5.51 -8.97 -3.05
C SER A 88 5.67 -9.54 -1.64
N PHE A 89 6.90 -9.91 -1.24
CA PHE A 89 7.18 -10.34 0.12
C PHE A 89 7.11 -9.18 1.14
N LEU A 90 7.55 -7.98 0.74
CA LEU A 90 7.55 -6.81 1.62
C LEU A 90 6.15 -6.26 1.93
N ASN A 91 5.22 -6.40 0.99
CA ASN A 91 3.85 -5.89 1.10
C ASN A 91 2.87 -6.87 1.78
N PHE A 92 3.38 -7.88 2.50
CA PHE A 92 2.60 -8.85 3.28
C PHE A 92 2.66 -8.51 4.76
#